data_AF-A0A1Q3B543-F1
#
_entry.id   AF-A0A1Q3B543-F1
#
_cell.length_a   1.000
_cell.length_b   1.000
_cell.length_c   1.000
_cell.angle_alpha   90.00
_cell.angle_beta   90.00
_cell.angle_gamma   90.00
#
_symmetry.space_group_name_H-M   'P 1'
#
loop_
_entity.id
_entity.type
_entity.pdbx_description
1 polymer ?
#
loop_
_entity_poly.entity_id
_entity_poly.type
_entity_poly.pdbx_seq_one_letter_code
_entity_poly.pdbx_strand_id
1 'polypeptide(L)'
;TKDINVLKTVSLFKEHSVNLIRTKENHLYFMKQEVNKKLEQQLQTSQIKEKINSLKHNIINNLCSDLSDAFWHRKPHMVSLPYEKDFTEQSIPTKARPIQMTYELMEHCKKEIQELLNKKLIRPSKSPWSCAAKIYIYYYRQKKQLQRFLGSLNYIRDFIPNLQDL
;
A
#
# COMPACT_ATOMS: atom_id res chain seq x y z
N THR A 1 41.42 26.70 57.16
CA THR A 1 40.16 26.20 57.79
C THR A 1 38.90 26.80 57.19
N LYS A 2 38.86 28.09 56.84
CA LYS A 2 37.68 28.73 56.21
C LYS A 2 37.35 28.16 54.82
N ASP A 3 38.35 27.92 53.97
CA ASP A 3 38.11 27.43 52.59
C ASP A 3 37.49 26.02 52.53
N ILE A 4 37.82 25.15 53.48
CA ILE A 4 37.28 23.79 53.56
C ILE A 4 35.78 23.81 53.91
N ASN A 5 35.34 24.75 54.74
CA ASN A 5 33.92 24.92 55.06
C ASN A 5 33.13 25.47 53.86
N VAL A 6 33.72 26.37 53.07
CA VAL A 6 33.09 26.89 51.84
C VAL A 6 32.93 25.76 50.81
N LEU A 7 33.93 24.90 50.64
CA LEU A 7 33.81 23.75 49.72
C LEU A 7 32.73 22.76 50.14
N LYS A 8 32.56 22.52 51.45
CA LYS A 8 31.48 21.68 51.99
C LYS A 8 30.09 22.29 51.77
N THR A 9 29.93 23.60 51.91
CA THR A 9 28.64 24.25 51.65
C THR A 9 28.28 24.24 50.17
N VAL A 10 29.26 24.44 49.27
CA VAL A 10 29.05 24.32 47.82
C VAL A 10 28.67 22.89 47.41
N SER A 11 29.30 21.86 47.99
CA SER A 11 28.96 20.47 47.69
C SER A 11 27.54 20.11 48.13
N LEU A 12 27.12 20.55 49.33
CA LEU A 12 25.76 20.36 49.83
C LEU A 12 24.71 21.05 48.96
N PHE A 13 25.02 22.27 48.51
CA PHE A 13 24.14 23.02 47.60
C PHE A 13 23.99 22.31 46.24
N LYS A 14 25.10 21.77 45.71
CA LYS A 14 25.10 20.99 44.46
C LYS A 14 24.26 19.72 44.61
N GLU A 15 24.42 19.00 45.72
CA GLU A 15 23.66 17.79 46.00
C GLU A 15 22.15 18.06 46.15
N HIS A 16 21.78 19.13 46.86
CA HIS A 16 20.38 19.58 46.95
C HIS A 16 19.79 19.93 45.58
N SER A 17 20.57 20.62 44.73
CA SER A 17 20.15 20.99 43.37
C SER A 17 19.93 19.77 42.48
N VAL A 18 20.84 18.78 42.55
CA VAL A 18 20.70 17.50 41.84
C VAL A 18 19.50 16.71 42.33
N ASN A 19 19.25 16.71 43.65
CA ASN A 19 18.08 16.07 44.23
C ASN A 19 16.79 16.70 43.72
N LEU A 20 16.72 18.03 43.65
CA LEU A 20 15.59 18.78 43.13
C LEU A 20 15.33 18.50 41.63
N ILE A 21 16.39 18.38 40.82
CA ILE A 21 16.28 18.02 39.40
C ILE A 21 15.67 16.62 39.27
N ARG A 22 16.18 15.65 40.03
CA ARG A 22 15.68 14.27 40.03
C ARG A 22 14.21 14.17 40.43
N THR A 23 13.75 14.95 41.41
CA THR A 23 12.31 14.97 41.76
C THR A 23 11.46 15.54 40.62
N LYS A 24 11.94 16.58 39.93
CA LYS A 24 11.23 17.15 38.76
C LYS A 24 11.19 16.17 37.57
N GLU A 25 12.28 15.46 37.31
CA GLU A 25 12.32 14.41 36.27
C GLU A 25 11.33 13.28 36.57
N ASN A 26 11.27 12.81 37.82
CA ASN A 26 10.30 11.80 38.25
C ASN A 26 8.85 12.29 38.09
N HIS A 27 8.59 13.56 38.41
CA HIS A 27 7.27 14.14 38.23
C HIS A 27 6.87 14.24 36.76
N LEU A 28 7.79 14.68 35.88
CA LEU A 28 7.57 14.70 34.43
C LEU A 28 7.31 13.30 33.88
N TYR A 29 8.03 12.28 34.36
CA TYR A 29 7.79 10.90 33.99
C TYR A 29 6.37 10.44 34.36
N PHE A 30 5.91 10.76 35.57
CA PHE A 30 4.55 10.44 36.00
C PHE A 30 3.49 11.16 35.14
N MET A 31 3.67 12.46 34.88
CA MET A 31 2.77 13.23 34.01
C MET A 31 2.67 12.62 32.60
N LYS A 32 3.80 12.21 32.02
CA LYS A 32 3.84 11.54 30.71
C LYS A 32 3.00 10.26 30.70
N GLN A 33 3.14 9.44 31.74
CA GLN A 33 2.38 8.19 31.86
C GLN A 33 0.87 8.44 32.02
N GLU A 34 0.48 9.47 32.76
CA GLU A 34 -0.93 9.81 32.96
C GLU A 34 -1.60 10.29 31.66
N VAL A 35 -0.90 11.13 30.89
CA VAL A 35 -1.39 11.60 29.58
C VAL A 35 -1.59 10.42 28.62
N ASN A 36 -0.63 9.50 28.56
CA ASN A 36 -0.73 8.31 27.70
C ASN A 36 -1.93 7.43 28.07
N LYS A 37 -2.13 7.15 29.38
CA LYS A 37 -3.29 6.36 29.83
C LYS A 37 -4.62 7.02 29.51
N LYS A 38 -4.71 8.35 29.66
CA LYS A 38 -5.91 9.11 29.29
C LYS A 38 -6.18 9.02 27.79
N LEU A 39 -5.14 9.11 26.95
CA LEU A 39 -5.28 8.96 25.50
C LEU A 39 -5.75 7.56 25.11
N GLU A 40 -5.17 6.50 25.70
CA GLU A 40 -5.59 5.12 25.47
C GLU A 40 -7.05 4.88 25.88
N GLN A 41 -7.45 5.38 27.05
CA GLN A 41 -8.84 5.29 27.52
C GLN A 41 -9.81 6.01 26.57
N GLN A 42 -9.44 7.20 26.09
CA GLN A 42 -10.25 7.95 25.12
C GLN A 42 -10.37 7.19 23.79
N LEU A 43 -9.31 6.54 23.32
CA LEU A 43 -9.34 5.71 22.11
C LEU A 43 -10.23 4.47 22.27
N GLN A 44 -10.28 3.89 23.49
CA GLN A 44 -11.13 2.75 23.84
C GLN A 44 -12.59 3.15 24.13
N THR A 45 -12.94 4.43 24.07
CA THR A 45 -14.33 4.89 24.29
C THR A 45 -15.27 4.16 23.33
N SER A 46 -16.30 3.52 23.87
CA SER A 46 -17.24 2.67 23.14
C SER A 46 -17.80 3.36 21.89
N GLN A 47 -18.10 4.67 21.99
CA GLN A 47 -18.63 5.47 20.89
C GLN A 47 -17.70 5.55 19.67
N ILE A 48 -16.39 5.65 19.87
CA ILE A 48 -15.42 5.71 18.74
C ILE A 48 -15.32 4.33 18.10
N LYS A 49 -15.21 3.28 18.92
CA LYS A 49 -15.14 1.89 18.46
C LYS A 49 -16.41 1.49 17.70
N GLU A 50 -17.58 1.87 18.18
CA GLU A 50 -18.87 1.65 17.52
C GLU A 50 -18.97 2.39 16.18
N LYS A 51 -18.51 3.64 16.10
CA LYS A 51 -18.44 4.38 14.84
C LYS A 51 -17.47 3.74 13.84
N ILE A 52 -16.31 3.27 14.30
CA ILE A 52 -15.35 2.53 13.45
C ILE A 52 -15.98 1.24 12.94
N ASN A 53 -16.66 0.48 13.80
CA ASN A 53 -17.32 -0.76 13.41
C ASN A 53 -18.48 -0.50 12.45
N SER A 54 -19.30 0.52 12.70
CA SER A 54 -20.38 0.95 11.80
C SER A 54 -19.83 1.34 10.43
N LEU A 55 -18.74 2.12 10.40
CA LEU A 55 -18.06 2.49 9.17
C LEU A 55 -17.48 1.26 8.45
N LYS A 56 -16.83 0.35 9.18
CA LYS A 56 -16.30 -0.91 8.62
C LYS A 56 -17.42 -1.73 7.98
N HIS A 57 -18.55 -1.90 8.66
CA HIS A 57 -19.71 -2.61 8.10
C HIS A 57 -20.30 -1.90 6.89
N ASN A 58 -20.39 -0.57 6.91
CA ASN A 58 -20.88 0.22 5.78
C ASN A 58 -19.98 0.09 4.55
N ILE A 59 -18.66 0.18 4.75
CA ILE A 59 -17.64 -0.02 3.72
C ILE A 59 -17.74 -1.43 3.14
N ILE A 60 -17.80 -2.47 3.98
CA ILE A 60 -17.93 -3.87 3.53
C ILE A 60 -19.22 -4.06 2.75
N ASN A 61 -20.37 -3.61 3.26
CA ASN A 61 -21.66 -3.81 2.60
C ASN A 61 -21.73 -3.09 1.26
N ASN A 62 -21.22 -1.86 1.18
CA ASN A 62 -21.25 -1.09 -0.07
C ASN A 62 -20.22 -1.58 -1.08
N LEU A 63 -18.97 -1.82 -0.67
CA LEU A 63 -17.91 -2.25 -1.60
C LEU A 63 -18.00 -3.73 -1.97
N CYS A 64 -18.23 -4.65 -1.03
CA CYS A 64 -18.24 -6.08 -1.31
C CYS A 64 -19.50 -6.53 -2.07
N SER A 65 -20.62 -5.79 -1.95
CA SER A 65 -21.81 -6.06 -2.78
C SER A 65 -21.60 -5.61 -4.23
N ASP A 66 -20.92 -4.47 -4.43
CA ASP A 66 -20.65 -3.93 -5.77
C ASP A 66 -19.46 -4.62 -6.48
N LEU A 67 -18.54 -5.21 -5.72
CA LEU A 67 -17.27 -5.77 -6.18
C LEU A 67 -16.92 -7.06 -5.42
N SER A 68 -17.83 -8.05 -5.44
CA SER A 68 -17.60 -9.39 -4.86
C SER A 68 -16.27 -10.01 -5.32
N ASP A 69 -15.90 -9.68 -6.55
CA ASP A 69 -14.74 -10.19 -7.27
C ASP A 69 -13.47 -9.34 -7.10
N ALA A 70 -13.49 -8.23 -6.35
CA ALA A 70 -12.26 -7.44 -6.12
C ALA A 70 -11.35 -8.08 -5.07
N PHE A 71 -11.93 -8.87 -4.16
CA PHE A 71 -11.24 -9.51 -3.06
C PHE A 71 -11.29 -11.03 -3.15
N TRP A 72 -11.18 -11.60 -4.36
CA TRP A 72 -10.97 -13.06 -4.49
C TRP A 72 -9.88 -13.49 -3.52
N HIS A 73 -10.23 -14.34 -2.55
CA HIS A 73 -9.24 -15.21 -1.91
C HIS A 73 -8.53 -15.89 -3.07
N ARG A 74 -7.22 -15.65 -3.22
CA ARG A 74 -6.44 -16.27 -4.29
C ARG A 74 -6.74 -17.75 -4.20
N LYS A 75 -7.54 -18.31 -5.11
CA LYS A 75 -7.59 -19.75 -5.26
C LYS A 75 -6.14 -20.14 -5.49
N PRO A 76 -5.56 -21.06 -4.70
CA PRO A 76 -4.15 -21.45 -4.79
C PRO A 76 -3.85 -22.22 -6.09
N HIS A 77 -4.60 -21.98 -7.16
CA HIS A 77 -4.33 -22.43 -8.52
C HIS A 77 -3.40 -21.41 -9.18
N MET A 78 -2.30 -21.08 -8.49
CA MET A 78 -1.16 -20.48 -9.16
C MET A 78 -0.59 -21.59 -10.03
N VAL A 79 -0.98 -21.61 -11.30
CA VAL A 79 -0.41 -22.54 -12.27
C VAL A 79 1.05 -22.16 -12.40
N SER A 80 1.95 -22.95 -11.81
CA SER A 80 3.36 -22.87 -12.15
C SER A 80 3.49 -23.34 -13.59
N LEU A 81 3.56 -22.40 -14.52
CA LEU A 81 3.92 -22.73 -15.89
C LEU A 81 5.36 -23.26 -15.84
N PRO A 82 5.62 -24.48 -16.33
CA PRO A 82 6.98 -25.00 -16.41
C PRO A 82 7.78 -24.07 -17.32
N TYR A 83 8.84 -23.48 -16.77
CA TYR A 83 9.81 -22.73 -17.56
C TYR A 83 10.70 -23.73 -18.28
N GLU A 84 10.53 -23.85 -19.59
CA GLU A 84 11.44 -24.62 -20.43
C GLU A 84 12.73 -23.83 -20.61
N LYS A 85 13.80 -24.26 -19.94
CA LYS A 85 15.11 -23.60 -19.95
C LYS A 85 15.74 -23.52 -21.34
N ASP A 86 15.39 -24.47 -22.22
CA ASP A 86 15.90 -24.59 -23.58
C ASP A 86 14.87 -24.12 -24.64
N PHE A 87 13.84 -23.39 -24.22
CA PHE A 87 12.84 -22.85 -25.14
C PHE A 87 13.50 -21.88 -26.12
N THR A 88 13.53 -22.25 -27.39
CA THR A 88 14.03 -21.39 -28.46
C THR A 88 12.87 -20.64 -29.06
N GLU A 89 12.82 -19.31 -28.89
CA GLU A 89 11.74 -18.45 -29.40
C GLU A 89 11.50 -18.54 -30.91
N GLN A 90 12.40 -19.18 -31.67
CA GLN A 90 12.27 -19.38 -33.11
C GLN A 90 11.44 -20.61 -33.50
N SER A 91 11.15 -21.52 -32.56
CA SER A 91 10.55 -22.83 -32.87
C SER A 91 9.03 -22.82 -33.04
N ILE A 92 8.32 -21.75 -32.62
CA ILE A 92 6.86 -21.64 -32.77
C ILE A 92 6.49 -20.22 -33.25
N PRO A 93 6.66 -19.89 -34.54
CA PRO A 93 6.26 -18.58 -35.06
C PRO A 93 4.73 -18.46 -35.08
N THR A 94 4.14 -18.07 -33.95
CA THR A 94 2.70 -17.80 -33.86
C THR A 94 2.45 -16.38 -34.36
N LYS A 95 2.44 -16.22 -35.69
CA LYS A 95 2.10 -14.96 -36.35
C LYS A 95 0.59 -14.89 -36.56
N ALA A 96 -0.14 -14.39 -35.56
CA ALA A 96 -1.58 -14.19 -35.69
C ALA A 96 -1.87 -13.05 -36.69
N ARG A 97 -2.86 -13.25 -37.56
CA ARG A 97 -3.32 -12.21 -38.49
C ARG A 97 -3.98 -11.07 -37.69
N PRO A 98 -3.78 -9.79 -38.06
CA PRO A 98 -4.50 -8.68 -37.45
C PRO A 98 -6.02 -8.85 -37.57
N ILE A 99 -6.75 -8.56 -36.50
CA ILE A 99 -8.21 -8.59 -36.50
C ILE A 99 -8.73 -7.32 -37.19
N GLN A 100 -9.78 -7.45 -38.00
CA GLN A 100 -10.47 -6.29 -38.60
C GLN A 100 -11.13 -5.45 -37.50
N MET A 101 -10.95 -4.13 -37.57
CA MET A 101 -11.38 -3.18 -36.55
C MET A 101 -12.18 -2.04 -37.20
N THR A 102 -13.18 -1.50 -36.50
CA THR A 102 -13.93 -0.32 -36.94
C THR A 102 -13.05 0.92 -36.98
N TYR A 103 -13.37 1.87 -37.86
CA TYR A 103 -12.59 3.09 -38.06
C TYR A 103 -12.44 3.92 -36.78
N GLU A 104 -13.53 4.10 -36.02
CA GLU A 104 -13.54 4.87 -34.78
C GLU A 104 -12.58 4.29 -33.73
N LEU A 105 -12.58 2.97 -33.57
CA LEU A 105 -11.70 2.30 -32.62
C LEU A 105 -10.24 2.39 -33.08
N MET A 106 -9.98 2.25 -34.38
CA MET A 106 -8.64 2.40 -34.95
C MET A 106 -8.05 3.80 -34.66
N GLU A 107 -8.84 4.87 -34.80
CA GLU A 107 -8.38 6.24 -34.52
C GLU A 107 -8.02 6.44 -33.05
N HIS A 108 -8.82 5.87 -32.12
CA HIS A 108 -8.49 5.90 -30.70
C HIS A 108 -7.17 5.16 -30.42
N CYS A 109 -7.01 3.96 -30.98
CA CYS A 109 -5.82 3.13 -30.78
C CYS A 109 -4.56 3.79 -31.32
N LYS A 110 -4.64 4.49 -32.46
CA LYS A 110 -3.53 5.26 -32.99
C LYS A 110 -3.05 6.32 -32.00
N LYS A 111 -3.96 7.05 -31.35
CA LYS A 111 -3.62 8.07 -30.35
C LYS A 111 -2.93 7.47 -29.13
N GLU A 112 -3.46 6.38 -28.58
CA GLU A 112 -2.85 5.70 -27.43
C GLU A 112 -1.47 5.12 -27.77
N ILE A 113 -1.30 4.50 -28.94
CA ILE A 113 0.00 3.97 -29.39
C ILE A 113 1.02 5.11 -29.52
N GLN A 114 0.62 6.27 -30.07
CA GLN A 114 1.48 7.44 -30.15
C GLN A 114 1.88 7.96 -28.77
N GLU A 115 0.95 8.00 -27.82
CA GLU A 115 1.26 8.39 -26.44
C GLU A 115 2.26 7.42 -25.78
N LEU A 116 2.10 6.11 -25.97
CA LEU A 116 3.01 5.09 -25.44
C LEU A 116 4.40 5.15 -26.08
N LEU A 117 4.47 5.43 -27.40
CA LEU A 117 5.73 5.68 -28.11
C LEU A 117 6.43 6.94 -27.56
N ASN A 118 5.70 8.03 -27.36
CA ASN A 118 6.22 9.28 -26.81
C ASN A 118 6.76 9.09 -25.38
N LYS A 119 6.06 8.31 -24.56
CA LYS A 119 6.49 7.90 -23.22
C LYS A 119 7.65 6.88 -23.23
N LYS A 120 8.10 6.42 -24.41
CA LYS A 120 9.11 5.38 -24.60
C LYS A 120 8.79 4.05 -23.90
N LEU A 121 7.50 3.77 -23.68
CA LEU A 121 7.05 2.51 -23.07
C LEU A 121 7.04 1.36 -24.08
N ILE A 122 6.92 1.67 -25.38
CA ILE A 122 6.98 0.71 -26.48
C ILE A 122 7.95 1.18 -27.57
N ARG A 123 8.40 0.27 -28.42
CA ARG A 123 9.27 0.55 -29.58
C ARG A 123 8.86 -0.28 -30.79
N PRO A 124 9.09 0.20 -32.02
CA PRO A 124 8.93 -0.63 -33.21
C PRO A 124 9.89 -1.83 -33.16
N SER A 125 9.40 -3.01 -33.54
CA SER A 125 10.20 -4.23 -33.61
C SER A 125 9.74 -5.11 -34.78
N LYS A 126 10.65 -5.95 -35.29
CA LYS A 126 10.35 -6.98 -36.29
C LYS A 126 10.46 -8.33 -35.60
N SER A 127 9.38 -8.74 -34.94
CA SER A 127 9.32 -10.04 -34.25
C SER A 127 8.68 -11.11 -35.14
N PRO A 128 9.16 -12.37 -35.09
CA PRO A 128 8.44 -13.51 -35.68
C PRO A 128 7.12 -13.81 -34.94
N TRP A 129 6.92 -13.20 -33.76
CA TRP A 129 5.71 -13.31 -32.95
C TRP A 129 4.79 -12.11 -33.17
N SER A 130 3.53 -12.35 -33.51
CA SER A 130 2.49 -11.32 -33.53
C SER A 130 1.23 -11.82 -32.86
N CYS A 131 0.73 -11.06 -31.89
CA CYS A 131 -0.57 -11.30 -31.26
C CYS A 131 -1.54 -10.20 -31.71
N ALA A 132 -2.78 -10.57 -32.02
CA ALA A 132 -3.82 -9.59 -32.26
C ALA A 132 -4.20 -8.92 -30.94
N ALA A 133 -4.07 -7.59 -30.88
CA ALA A 133 -4.49 -6.81 -29.72
C ALA A 133 -6.03 -6.92 -29.57
N LYS A 134 -6.50 -7.67 -28.57
CA LYS A 134 -7.91 -7.65 -28.16
C LYS A 134 -8.16 -6.40 -27.33
N ILE A 135 -8.75 -5.39 -27.96
CA ILE A 135 -9.07 -4.12 -27.30
C ILE A 135 -10.47 -4.25 -26.70
N TYR A 136 -10.52 -4.62 -25.43
CA TYR A 136 -11.75 -4.52 -24.65
C TYR A 136 -12.05 -3.04 -24.45
N ILE A 137 -13.04 -2.56 -25.20
CA ILE A 137 -13.53 -1.19 -25.21
C ILE A 137 -13.69 -0.66 -23.77
N TYR A 138 -13.02 0.46 -23.51
CA TYR A 138 -12.78 1.15 -22.24
C TYR A 138 -14.05 1.84 -21.67
N TYR A 139 -15.25 1.29 -21.91
CA TYR A 139 -16.54 1.91 -21.53
C TYR A 139 -17.11 1.41 -20.18
N TYR A 140 -16.25 1.06 -19.22
CA TYR A 140 -16.67 0.76 -17.83
C TYR A 140 -15.76 1.51 -16.84
N ARG A 141 -15.83 2.85 -16.87
CA ARG A 141 -14.71 3.71 -16.48
C ARG A 141 -14.49 3.95 -14.98
N GLN A 142 -15.38 3.50 -14.09
CA GLN A 142 -15.20 3.69 -12.63
C GLN A 142 -15.05 2.36 -11.88
N LYS A 143 -16.02 1.43 -12.00
CA LYS A 143 -16.00 0.16 -11.25
C LYS A 143 -14.80 -0.74 -11.61
N LYS A 144 -14.42 -0.84 -12.90
CA LYS A 144 -13.26 -1.65 -13.32
C LYS A 144 -11.91 -1.03 -12.95
N GLN A 145 -11.81 0.29 -12.88
CA GLN A 145 -10.58 0.96 -12.43
C GLN A 145 -10.36 0.72 -10.93
N LEU A 146 -11.42 0.85 -10.13
CA LEU A 146 -11.39 0.51 -8.72
C LEU A 146 -11.07 -0.98 -8.51
N GLN A 147 -11.69 -1.88 -9.27
CA GLN A 147 -11.38 -3.32 -9.23
C GLN A 147 -9.90 -3.62 -9.58
N ARG A 148 -9.33 -2.96 -10.59
CA ARG A 148 -7.91 -3.12 -10.96
C ARG A 148 -6.96 -2.59 -9.89
N PHE A 149 -7.29 -1.44 -9.31
CA PHE A 149 -6.54 -0.86 -8.20
C PHE A 149 -6.56 -1.78 -6.96
N LEU A 150 -7.76 -2.24 -6.57
CA LEU A 150 -7.94 -3.18 -5.46
C LEU A 150 -7.24 -4.52 -5.73
N GLY A 151 -7.30 -5.04 -6.96
CA GLY A 151 -6.56 -6.24 -7.36
C GLY A 151 -5.04 -6.07 -7.27
N SER A 152 -4.52 -4.89 -7.62
CA SER A 152 -3.09 -4.57 -7.51
C SER A 152 -2.65 -4.45 -6.05
N LEU A 153 -3.47 -3.84 -5.19
CA LEU A 153 -3.22 -3.81 -3.75
C LEU A 153 -3.24 -5.22 -3.14
N ASN A 154 -4.21 -6.05 -3.54
CA ASN A 154 -4.31 -7.45 -3.10
C ASN A 154 -3.11 -8.28 -3.56
N TYR A 155 -2.50 -7.97 -4.72
CA TYR A 155 -1.26 -8.57 -5.17
C TYR A 155 -0.07 -8.16 -4.29
N ILE A 156 0.08 -6.86 -4.02
CA ILE A 156 1.20 -6.29 -3.27
C ILE A 156 1.12 -6.63 -1.77
N ARG A 157 -0.07 -6.88 -1.21
CA ARG A 157 -0.27 -7.20 0.20
C ARG A 157 0.66 -8.31 0.71
N ASP A 158 0.86 -9.36 -0.08
CA ASP A 158 1.70 -10.49 0.32
C ASP A 158 3.19 -10.14 0.42
N PHE A 159 3.60 -9.02 -0.18
CA PHE A 159 4.97 -8.52 -0.16
C PHE A 159 5.18 -7.41 0.90
N ILE A 160 4.11 -6.97 1.58
CA ILE A 160 4.17 -5.98 2.65
C ILE A 160 3.85 -6.67 3.98
N PRO A 161 4.85 -6.91 4.86
CA PRO A 161 4.68 -7.75 6.05
C PRO A 161 3.65 -7.21 7.06
N ASN A 162 3.37 -5.90 7.07
CA ASN A 162 2.43 -5.28 8.02
C ASN A 162 0.97 -5.18 7.52
N LEU A 163 0.66 -5.68 6.32
CA LEU A 163 -0.69 -5.64 5.75
C LEU A 163 -1.42 -7.00 5.78
N GLN A 164 -0.77 -8.06 6.25
CA GLN A 164 -1.38 -9.39 6.35
C GLN A 164 -2.35 -9.53 7.54
N ASP A 165 -2.19 -8.70 8.57
CA ASP A 165 -2.93 -8.80 9.85
C ASP A 165 -4.13 -7.81 9.96
N LEU A 166 -4.49 -7.10 8.88
CA LEU A 166 -5.61 -6.13 8.85
C LEU A 166 -6.89 -6.75 8.26
#